data_AF-A0A973BFC7-F1
#
_entry.id   AF-A0A973BFC7-F1
#
_cell.length_a   1.000
_cell.length_b   1.000
_cell.length_c   1.000
_cell.angle_alpha   90.00
_cell.angle_beta   90.00
_cell.angle_gamma   90.00
#
_symmetry.space_group_name_H-M   'P 1'
#
loop_
_entity.id
_entity.type
_entity.pdbx_description
1 polymer ?
#
loop_
_entity_poly.entity_id
_entity_poly.type
_entity_poly.pdbx_seq_one_letter_code
_entity_poly.pdbx_strand_id
1 'polypeptide(L)'
;MNHFIKIGATAAIAVSTLGFTAHAADAESNWSLGDKDGTPYLYMADATGPSVTLTCSDSMGVQAVLYLNGNGMDDLTVNTNTRISSRKVEMTSDTTQAKDGDWLYVRRAKTLVSTRGWQGKRIFNAAVSGSPVSFDIFRVGEYTITPPAVNEDFKTFVSDCASV
;
A
#
# COMPACT_ATOMS: atom_id res chain seq x y z
N MET A 1 -63.13 41.31 31.25
CA MET A 1 -62.07 42.25 30.82
C MET A 1 -60.82 41.93 31.61
N ASN A 2 -59.94 41.08 31.07
CA ASN A 2 -58.63 40.82 31.69
C ASN A 2 -57.54 41.07 30.65
N HIS A 3 -56.57 41.89 31.05
CA HIS A 3 -55.42 42.31 30.27
C HIS A 3 -54.41 41.18 30.05
N PHE A 4 -53.78 41.22 28.88
CA PHE A 4 -52.61 40.46 28.46
C PHE A 4 -51.33 41.03 29.09
N ILE A 5 -50.42 40.16 29.53
CA ILE A 5 -48.97 40.46 29.62
C ILE A 5 -48.22 39.33 28.91
N LYS A 6 -47.47 39.69 27.87
CA LYS A 6 -46.51 38.83 27.17
C LYS A 6 -45.12 39.03 27.80
N ILE A 7 -44.42 37.96 28.12
CA ILE A 7 -42.96 37.94 28.25
C ILE A 7 -42.47 36.68 27.53
N GLY A 8 -41.68 36.88 26.48
CA GLY A 8 -40.99 35.82 25.75
C GLY A 8 -39.61 35.58 26.34
N ALA A 9 -39.16 34.33 26.26
CA ALA A 9 -37.75 33.96 26.34
C ALA A 9 -37.55 32.67 25.53
N THR A 10 -36.90 32.79 24.38
CA THR A 10 -36.44 31.68 23.55
C THR A 10 -35.09 31.22 24.12
N ALA A 11 -34.98 29.96 24.53
CA ALA A 11 -33.70 29.34 24.86
C ALA A 11 -33.46 28.15 23.93
N ALA A 12 -32.40 28.24 23.12
CA ALA A 12 -31.95 27.20 22.22
C ALA A 12 -31.26 26.07 23.01
N ILE A 13 -31.63 24.82 22.75
CA ILE A 13 -30.94 23.64 23.26
C ILE A 13 -29.93 23.20 22.20
N ALA A 14 -28.65 23.37 22.51
CA ALA A 14 -27.54 22.86 21.69
C ALA A 14 -27.41 21.35 21.91
N VAL A 15 -27.49 20.59 20.82
CA VAL A 15 -27.21 19.16 20.78
C VAL A 15 -25.70 18.99 20.63
N SER A 16 -25.02 18.59 21.70
CA SER A 16 -23.61 18.19 21.64
C SER A 16 -23.51 16.69 21.36
N THR A 17 -23.40 16.33 20.08
CA THR A 17 -22.89 15.02 19.66
C THR A 17 -21.41 14.94 19.99
N LEU A 18 -21.04 14.16 21.01
CA LEU A 18 -19.66 13.78 21.26
C LEU A 18 -19.25 12.79 20.17
N GLY A 19 -18.48 13.28 19.20
CA GLY A 19 -17.88 12.48 18.14
C GLY A 19 -16.82 11.53 18.71
N PHE A 20 -16.89 10.28 18.26
CA PHE A 20 -15.80 9.33 18.38
C PHE A 20 -14.68 9.75 17.43
N THR A 21 -13.51 10.09 17.96
CA THR A 21 -12.26 10.01 17.21
C THR A 21 -11.26 9.24 18.05
N ALA A 22 -11.34 7.92 17.97
CA ALA A 22 -10.17 7.09 18.22
C ALA A 22 -9.17 7.42 17.10
N HIS A 23 -8.23 8.33 17.35
CA HIS A 23 -7.03 8.42 16.55
C HIS A 23 -6.22 7.16 16.85
N ALA A 24 -6.30 6.18 15.95
CA ALA A 24 -5.22 5.24 15.79
C ALA A 24 -3.98 6.08 15.50
N ALA A 25 -3.00 6.07 16.40
CA ALA A 25 -1.73 6.71 16.17
C ALA A 25 -1.15 6.12 14.88
N ASP A 26 -0.98 6.98 13.88
CA ASP A 26 -0.29 6.68 12.64
C ASP A 26 1.11 6.16 12.97
N ALA A 27 1.28 4.84 12.97
CA ALA A 27 2.58 4.28 12.65
C ALA A 27 2.81 4.67 11.19
N GLU A 28 3.40 5.83 10.94
CA GLU A 28 3.66 6.33 9.59
C GLU A 28 4.44 5.25 8.84
N SER A 29 3.74 4.57 7.93
CA SER A 29 4.41 3.75 6.93
C SER A 29 5.35 4.68 6.19
N ASN A 30 6.63 4.33 6.16
CA ASN A 30 7.67 5.10 5.51
C ASN A 30 8.41 4.20 4.53
N TRP A 31 8.95 4.81 3.47
CA TRP A 31 9.88 4.13 2.60
C TRP A 31 11.24 4.01 3.29
N SER A 32 11.80 2.81 3.29
CA SER A 32 13.14 2.51 3.76
C SER A 32 13.97 1.93 2.63
N LEU A 33 15.15 2.50 2.41
CA LEU A 33 16.14 1.93 1.50
C LEU A 33 16.89 0.80 2.22
N GLY A 34 17.04 -0.33 1.55
CA GLY A 34 17.88 -1.43 2.00
C GLY A 34 18.76 -1.96 0.89
N ASP A 35 19.70 -2.81 1.25
CA ASP A 35 20.56 -3.54 0.33
C ASP A 35 20.48 -5.03 0.64
N LYS A 36 20.36 -5.84 -0.40
CA LYS A 36 20.47 -7.30 -0.29
C LYS A 36 21.47 -7.79 -1.32
N ASP A 37 22.60 -8.28 -0.83
CA ASP A 37 23.67 -8.83 -1.65
C ASP A 37 24.14 -7.85 -2.76
N GLY A 38 24.19 -6.54 -2.44
CA GLY A 38 24.58 -5.49 -3.38
C GLY A 38 23.46 -5.02 -4.32
N THR A 39 22.23 -5.53 -4.14
CA THR A 39 21.05 -5.07 -4.86
C THR A 39 20.24 -4.12 -3.97
N PRO A 40 20.16 -2.82 -4.31
CA PRO A 40 19.34 -1.89 -3.56
C PRO A 40 17.86 -2.21 -3.75
N TYR A 41 17.10 -2.05 -2.69
CA TYR A 41 15.65 -2.20 -2.70
C TYR A 41 15.00 -1.10 -1.88
N LEU A 42 13.78 -0.76 -2.25
CA LEU A 42 12.95 0.16 -1.51
C LEU A 42 11.80 -0.61 -0.86
N TYR A 43 11.63 -0.47 0.44
CA TYR A 43 10.66 -1.22 1.21
C TYR A 43 9.70 -0.30 1.96
N MET A 44 8.42 -0.67 1.97
CA MET A 44 7.40 -0.11 2.86
C MET A 44 6.81 -1.23 3.71
N ALA A 45 6.72 -1.00 5.02
CA ALA A 45 5.98 -1.86 5.94
C ALA A 45 4.61 -1.26 6.25
N ASP A 46 3.62 -2.13 6.41
CA ASP A 46 2.34 -1.80 7.04
C ASP A 46 2.02 -2.91 8.05
N ALA A 47 1.90 -2.55 9.33
CA ALA A 47 1.61 -3.50 10.40
C ALA A 47 0.17 -4.05 10.33
N THR A 48 -0.71 -3.36 9.61
CA THR A 48 -2.14 -3.67 9.46
C THR A 48 -2.50 -4.21 8.08
N GLY A 49 -1.56 -4.16 7.14
CA GLY A 49 -1.80 -4.43 5.74
C GLY A 49 -0.62 -5.09 5.03
N PRO A 50 -0.63 -5.11 3.69
CA PRO A 50 0.48 -5.63 2.93
C PRO A 50 1.72 -4.73 3.02
N SER A 51 2.89 -5.34 3.09
CA SER A 51 4.16 -4.64 2.87
C SER A 51 4.61 -4.80 1.42
N VAL A 52 5.47 -3.90 0.93
CA VAL A 52 5.96 -3.92 -0.45
C VAL A 52 7.46 -3.70 -0.49
N THR A 53 8.14 -4.48 -1.33
CA THR A 53 9.49 -4.22 -1.80
C THR A 53 9.46 -3.87 -3.28
N LEU A 54 10.20 -2.83 -3.67
CA LEU A 54 10.53 -2.50 -5.05
C LEU A 54 12.02 -2.71 -5.28
N THR A 55 12.37 -3.34 -6.41
CA THR A 55 13.75 -3.53 -6.86
C THR A 55 13.91 -3.08 -8.30
N CYS A 56 15.12 -2.61 -8.63
CA CYS A 56 15.50 -2.30 -10.01
C CYS A 56 15.80 -3.61 -10.76
N SER A 57 15.36 -3.70 -12.01
CA SER A 57 15.57 -4.87 -12.86
C SER A 57 15.82 -4.44 -14.29
N ASP A 58 16.93 -4.89 -14.88
CA ASP A 58 17.34 -4.57 -16.26
C ASP A 58 16.25 -4.90 -17.30
N SER A 59 15.45 -5.93 -17.03
CA SER A 59 14.43 -6.42 -17.97
C SER A 59 13.01 -5.88 -17.71
N MET A 60 12.73 -5.43 -16.49
CA MET A 60 11.38 -5.01 -16.07
C MET A 60 11.30 -3.54 -15.62
N GLY A 61 12.43 -2.84 -15.51
CA GLY A 61 12.51 -1.53 -14.86
C GLY A 61 12.35 -1.67 -13.36
N VAL A 62 11.10 -1.62 -12.88
CA VAL A 62 10.77 -1.80 -11.45
C VAL A 62 10.04 -3.12 -11.25
N GLN A 63 10.63 -4.02 -10.47
CA GLN A 63 9.98 -5.24 -9.99
C GLN A 63 9.39 -4.99 -8.61
N ALA A 64 8.21 -5.57 -8.33
CA ALA A 64 7.55 -5.49 -7.04
C ALA A 64 7.40 -6.87 -6.40
N VAL A 65 7.57 -6.90 -5.08
CA VAL A 65 7.24 -8.02 -4.21
C VAL A 65 6.27 -7.52 -3.15
N LEU A 66 5.10 -8.14 -3.05
CA LEU A 66 4.02 -7.78 -2.12
C LEU A 66 3.85 -8.89 -1.09
N TYR A 67 3.88 -8.55 0.19
CA TYR A 67 3.71 -9.49 1.29
C TYR A 67 2.35 -9.27 1.93
N LEU A 68 1.41 -10.17 1.65
CA LEU A 68 0.00 -9.98 1.99
C LEU A 68 -0.29 -10.10 3.50
N ASN A 69 0.69 -10.50 4.30
CA ASN A 69 0.61 -10.64 5.74
C ASN A 69 1.42 -9.58 6.51
N GLY A 70 1.93 -8.54 5.83
CA GLY A 70 2.74 -7.48 6.45
C GLY A 70 4.18 -7.91 6.77
N ASN A 71 4.57 -9.13 6.40
CA ASN A 71 5.91 -9.65 6.58
C ASN A 71 6.96 -8.86 5.79
N GLY A 72 8.21 -8.90 6.22
CA GLY A 72 9.32 -8.23 5.54
C GLY A 72 10.09 -9.15 4.59
N MET A 73 11.15 -8.62 3.99
CA MET A 73 12.04 -9.38 3.11
C MET A 73 12.79 -10.50 3.82
N ASP A 74 13.04 -10.35 5.13
CA ASP A 74 13.68 -11.36 5.97
C ASP A 74 12.79 -12.59 6.19
N ASP A 75 11.47 -12.41 6.08
CA ASP A 75 10.51 -13.50 6.17
C ASP A 75 10.42 -14.32 4.87
N LEU A 76 11.10 -13.91 3.78
CA LEU A 76 11.30 -14.74 2.59
C LEU A 76 12.36 -15.83 2.79
N THR A 77 12.51 -16.37 4.00
CA THR A 77 13.30 -17.59 4.16
C THR A 77 12.61 -18.69 3.34
N VAL A 78 13.08 -18.88 2.11
CA VAL A 78 12.52 -19.80 1.12
C VAL A 78 12.72 -21.19 1.68
N ASN A 79 11.69 -21.70 2.35
CA ASN A 79 11.60 -23.13 2.61
C ASN A 79 11.59 -23.81 1.23
N THR A 80 12.54 -24.70 0.99
CA THR A 80 12.77 -25.34 -0.32
C THR A 80 11.56 -26.15 -0.83
N ASN A 81 10.54 -26.37 0.00
CA ASN A 81 9.26 -27.00 -0.37
C ASN A 81 8.12 -26.01 -0.67
N THR A 82 8.43 -24.78 -1.10
CA THR A 82 7.39 -23.79 -1.32
C THR A 82 6.71 -23.92 -2.68
N ARG A 83 5.40 -24.17 -2.67
CA ARG A 83 4.58 -24.22 -3.89
C ARG A 83 4.37 -22.82 -4.45
N ILE A 84 4.95 -22.57 -5.63
CA ILE A 84 4.76 -21.37 -6.43
C ILE A 84 3.64 -21.64 -7.46
N SER A 85 2.76 -20.67 -7.67
CA SER A 85 1.71 -20.75 -8.69
C SER A 85 1.43 -19.38 -9.29
N SER A 86 1.00 -19.31 -10.56
CA SER A 86 0.52 -18.05 -11.11
C SER A 86 -0.85 -17.67 -10.54
N ARG A 87 -1.07 -16.37 -10.31
CA ARG A 87 -2.36 -15.78 -9.97
C ARG A 87 -2.62 -14.59 -10.87
N LYS A 88 -3.83 -14.55 -11.45
CA LYS A 88 -4.32 -13.34 -12.09
C LYS A 88 -4.63 -12.32 -11.00
N VAL A 89 -4.12 -11.11 -11.17
CA VAL A 89 -4.33 -9.98 -10.28
C VAL A 89 -4.83 -8.81 -11.11
N GLU A 90 -6.01 -8.30 -10.78
CA GLU A 90 -6.45 -7.00 -11.26
C GLU A 90 -5.84 -5.93 -10.37
N MET A 91 -5.18 -4.95 -10.99
CA MET A 91 -4.67 -3.78 -10.29
C MET A 91 -5.46 -2.54 -10.68
N THR A 92 -5.84 -1.74 -9.70
CA THR A 92 -6.49 -0.45 -9.88
C THR A 92 -5.77 0.62 -9.05
N SER A 93 -5.71 1.84 -9.58
CA SER A 93 -5.26 3.03 -8.87
C SER A 93 -6.03 4.24 -9.38
N ASP A 94 -6.08 5.32 -8.61
CA ASP A 94 -6.78 6.55 -9.04
C ASP A 94 -6.19 7.15 -10.32
N THR A 95 -4.92 6.85 -10.57
CA THR A 95 -4.14 7.38 -11.70
C THR A 95 -4.14 6.46 -12.93
N THR A 96 -4.65 5.23 -12.84
CA THR A 96 -4.59 4.27 -13.96
C THR A 96 -5.83 3.39 -14.08
N GLN A 97 -6.23 3.10 -15.32
CA GLN A 97 -7.32 2.15 -15.57
C GLN A 97 -7.01 0.75 -14.99
N ALA A 98 -8.05 0.03 -14.58
CA ALA A 98 -7.95 -1.36 -14.17
C ALA A 98 -7.19 -2.19 -15.21
N LYS A 99 -6.27 -3.03 -14.74
CA LYS A 99 -5.50 -3.92 -15.63
C LYS A 99 -5.13 -5.20 -14.92
N ASP A 100 -5.33 -6.30 -15.65
CA ASP A 100 -4.98 -7.63 -15.20
C ASP A 100 -3.57 -8.04 -15.62
N GLY A 101 -2.91 -8.80 -14.74
CA GLY A 101 -1.72 -9.55 -15.09
C GLY A 101 -1.50 -10.74 -14.19
N ASP A 102 -0.68 -11.67 -14.67
CA ASP A 102 -0.18 -12.77 -13.86
C ASP A 102 0.87 -12.29 -12.86
N TRP A 103 0.81 -12.82 -11.65
CA TRP A 103 1.82 -12.67 -10.61
C TRP A 103 2.24 -14.06 -10.13
N LEU A 104 3.51 -14.23 -9.78
CA LEU A 104 3.94 -15.44 -9.07
C LEU A 104 3.47 -15.35 -7.64
N TYR A 105 2.75 -16.36 -7.18
CA TYR A 105 2.23 -16.45 -5.83
C TYR A 105 2.89 -17.57 -5.04
N VAL A 106 3.53 -17.18 -3.95
CA VAL A 106 4.22 -18.05 -3.01
C VAL A 106 3.28 -18.32 -1.83
N ARG A 107 2.49 -19.40 -1.91
CA ARG A 107 1.33 -19.60 -1.02
C ARG A 107 1.66 -19.62 0.47
N ARG A 108 2.79 -20.24 0.86
CA ARG A 108 3.17 -20.35 2.28
C ARG A 108 3.61 -19.02 2.87
N ALA A 109 4.35 -18.22 2.10
CA ALA A 109 4.80 -16.90 2.50
C ALA A 109 3.73 -15.81 2.28
N LYS A 110 2.62 -16.14 1.61
CA LYS A 110 1.59 -15.19 1.17
C LYS A 110 2.21 -14.01 0.40
N THR A 111 3.16 -14.32 -0.48
CA THR A 111 3.90 -13.31 -1.25
C THR A 111 3.51 -13.35 -2.71
N LEU A 112 3.33 -12.18 -3.30
CA LEU A 112 3.23 -12.00 -4.76
C LEU A 112 4.52 -11.38 -5.30
N VAL A 113 4.99 -11.89 -6.44
CA VAL A 113 6.14 -11.34 -7.17
C VAL A 113 5.67 -10.96 -8.57
N SER A 114 5.94 -9.72 -8.96
CA SER A 114 5.53 -9.21 -10.27
C SER A 114 6.26 -9.94 -11.39
N THR A 115 5.56 -10.24 -12.47
CA THR A 115 6.10 -10.88 -13.67
C THR A 115 6.20 -9.93 -14.88
N ARG A 116 5.70 -8.70 -14.74
CA ARG A 116 5.67 -7.71 -15.81
C ARG A 116 6.05 -6.33 -15.26
N GLY A 117 6.88 -5.59 -15.99
CA GLY A 117 7.38 -4.27 -15.54
C GLY A 117 6.30 -3.23 -15.23
N TRP A 118 5.13 -3.29 -15.89
CA TRP A 118 4.04 -2.36 -15.59
C TRP A 118 3.45 -2.54 -14.19
N GLN A 119 3.59 -3.71 -13.57
CA GLN A 119 3.05 -4.02 -12.24
C GLN A 119 3.82 -3.25 -11.16
N GLY A 120 5.15 -3.36 -11.14
CA GLY A 120 5.98 -2.57 -10.22
C GLY A 120 5.90 -1.08 -10.51
N LYS A 121 5.89 -0.68 -11.79
CA LYS A 121 5.74 0.72 -12.19
C LYS A 121 4.43 1.35 -11.69
N ARG A 122 3.33 0.60 -11.59
CA ARG A 122 2.08 1.12 -11.02
C ARG A 122 2.22 1.47 -9.56
N ILE A 123 2.84 0.60 -8.76
CA ILE A 123 3.06 0.86 -7.33
C ILE A 123 4.02 2.04 -7.15
N PHE A 124 5.10 2.06 -7.94
CA PHE A 124 6.03 3.18 -7.97
C PHE A 124 5.34 4.52 -8.27
N ASN A 125 4.53 4.58 -9.34
CA ASN A 125 3.80 5.81 -9.70
C ASN A 125 2.74 6.18 -8.64
N ALA A 126 2.13 5.19 -8.00
CA ALA A 126 1.19 5.42 -6.92
C ALA A 126 1.86 6.09 -5.72
N ALA A 127 3.10 5.71 -5.39
CA ALA A 127 3.92 6.39 -4.38
C ALA A 127 4.23 7.85 -4.75
N VAL A 128 4.61 8.10 -6.01
CA VAL A 128 4.85 9.47 -6.50
C VAL A 128 3.59 10.34 -6.44
N SER A 129 2.42 9.75 -6.68
CA SER A 129 1.13 10.46 -6.69
C SER A 129 0.39 10.45 -5.35
N GLY A 130 0.89 9.73 -4.34
CA GLY A 130 0.20 9.52 -3.07
C GLY A 130 -1.16 8.80 -3.22
N SER A 131 -1.33 8.00 -4.27
CA SER A 131 -2.59 7.30 -4.56
C SER A 131 -2.56 5.88 -4.01
N PRO A 132 -3.69 5.35 -3.51
CA PRO A 132 -3.78 3.95 -3.15
C PRO A 132 -3.68 3.04 -4.40
N VAL A 133 -3.26 1.80 -4.18
CA VAL A 133 -3.31 0.72 -5.18
C VAL A 133 -4.10 -0.44 -4.61
N SER A 134 -5.14 -0.84 -5.31
CA SER A 134 -5.94 -2.01 -4.97
C SER A 134 -5.56 -3.19 -5.86
N PHE A 135 -5.63 -4.38 -5.26
CA PHE A 135 -5.29 -5.65 -5.87
C PHE A 135 -6.46 -6.62 -5.63
N ASP A 136 -7.16 -7.03 -6.68
CA ASP A 136 -8.03 -8.21 -6.62
C ASP A 136 -7.24 -9.42 -7.10
N ILE A 137 -6.90 -10.29 -6.15
CA ILE A 137 -6.08 -11.47 -6.40
C ILE A 137 -7.01 -12.69 -6.48
N PHE A 138 -7.14 -13.24 -7.69
CA PHE A 138 -8.06 -14.35 -7.95
C PHE A 138 -7.86 -15.53 -6.97
N ARG A 139 -8.91 -15.87 -6.22
CA ARG A 139 -8.95 -16.93 -5.18
C ARG A 139 -8.02 -16.69 -3.98
N VAL A 140 -7.57 -15.47 -3.76
CA VAL A 140 -6.79 -15.09 -2.55
C VAL A 140 -7.51 -13.98 -1.80
N GLY A 141 -8.06 -12.98 -2.50
CA GLY A 141 -8.84 -11.89 -1.93
C GLY A 141 -8.40 -10.51 -2.42
N GLU A 142 -9.07 -9.50 -1.88
CA GLU A 142 -8.80 -8.09 -2.18
C GLU A 142 -7.86 -7.49 -1.14
N TYR A 143 -6.90 -6.69 -1.61
CA TYR A 143 -5.95 -5.97 -0.79
C TYR A 143 -5.79 -4.56 -1.31
N THR A 144 -5.49 -3.62 -0.42
CA THR A 144 -5.13 -2.25 -0.81
C THR A 144 -3.88 -1.85 -0.06
N ILE A 145 -2.99 -1.14 -0.73
CA ILE A 145 -1.86 -0.45 -0.11
C ILE A 145 -2.02 1.04 -0.36
N THR A 146 -1.60 1.84 0.62
CA THR A 146 -1.40 3.28 0.43
C THR A 146 0.09 3.52 0.56
N PRO A 147 0.81 3.67 -0.56
CA PRO A 147 2.25 3.85 -0.48
C PRO A 147 2.59 5.17 0.25
N PRO A 148 3.65 5.18 1.07
CA PRO A 148 4.10 6.38 1.76
C PRO A 148 4.45 7.51 0.81
N ALA A 149 4.45 8.73 1.32
CA ALA A 149 4.97 9.88 0.60
C ALA A 149 6.45 9.69 0.22
N VAL A 150 6.85 10.24 -0.92
CA VAL A 150 8.24 10.20 -1.40
C VAL A 150 9.17 10.90 -0.39
N ASN A 151 10.16 10.17 0.11
CA ASN A 151 11.21 10.65 1.01
C ASN A 151 12.61 10.54 0.37
N GLU A 152 13.67 10.80 1.14
CA GLU A 152 15.06 10.74 0.64
C GLU A 152 15.48 9.32 0.22
N ASP A 153 15.01 8.29 0.93
CA ASP A 153 15.27 6.88 0.58
C ASP A 153 14.66 6.52 -0.78
N PHE A 154 13.42 6.97 -1.03
CA PHE A 154 12.76 6.80 -2.32
C PHE A 154 13.55 7.49 -3.44
N LYS A 155 14.01 8.73 -3.23
CA LYS A 155 14.81 9.47 -4.23
C LYS A 155 16.16 8.82 -4.51
N THR A 156 16.79 8.28 -3.47
CA THR A 156 18.05 7.52 -3.59
C THR A 156 17.82 6.28 -4.45
N PHE A 157 16.80 5.49 -4.14
CA PHE A 157 16.40 4.33 -4.94
C PHE A 157 16.16 4.68 -6.41
N VAL A 158 15.47 5.78 -6.70
CA VAL A 158 15.23 6.24 -8.09
C VAL A 158 16.54 6.55 -8.82
N SER A 159 17.48 7.18 -8.13
CA SER A 159 18.78 7.53 -8.69
C SER A 159 19.58 6.27 -9.05
N ASP A 160 19.53 5.26 -8.18
CA ASP A 160 20.18 3.97 -8.42
C ASP A 160 19.50 3.21 -9.57
N CYS A 161 18.16 3.16 -9.59
CA CYS A 161 17.38 2.55 -10.69
C CYS A 161 17.63 3.20 -12.05
N ALA A 162 17.99 4.48 -12.10
CA ALA A 162 18.30 5.16 -13.36
C ALA A 162 19.69 4.79 -13.92
N SER A 163 20.54 4.17 -13.09
CA SER A 163 21.87 3.71 -13.49
C SER A 163 21.90 2.27 -14.02
N VAL A 164 20.78 1.56 -13.88
CA VAL A 164 20.52 0.19 -14.35
C VAL A 164 19.95 0.23 -15.77
#